data_AF-A0A820GIF4-F1
#
_entry.id   AF-A0A820GIF4-F1
#
_cell.length_a   1.000
_cell.length_b   1.000
_cell.length_c   1.000
_cell.angle_alpha   90.00
_cell.angle_beta   90.00
_cell.angle_gamma   90.00
#
_symmetry.space_group_name_H-M   'P 1'
#
loop_
_entity.id
_entity.type
_entity.pdbx_description
1 polymer ?
#
loop_
_entity_poly.entity_id
_entity_poly.type
_entity_poly.pdbx_seq_one_letter_code
_entity_poly.pdbx_strand_id
1 'polypeptide(L)'
;MVKNSIRLRPGLAHTITYRKSQTVFLPKPYTNCTTEVGRNLRHIYEVIFDPHLARQVAYSEALCYELCEQAYIFSQCSCILPIPFLMRYVFSLDHDQLLIANSCIPTTLEENCALTARQKIALNASLMATWCSRCAPQCKHTQFPIDLSALPAPTAQQKASWKNDLLKNHFNMSLPHDFAANYDAYMDASYLRVTVTCASPYVTTHKQQAKLTLIDTFSAIGGQTGL
;
A
#
# COMPACT_ATOMS: atom_id res chain seq x y z
N MET A 1 -13.17 -2.90 -5.54
CA MET A 1 -12.01 -3.66 -5.04
C MET A 1 -10.77 -3.24 -5.81
N VAL A 2 -9.87 -2.48 -5.17
CA VAL A 2 -8.54 -2.21 -5.74
C VAL A 2 -7.74 -3.52 -5.63
N LYS A 3 -7.24 -4.05 -6.74
CA LYS A 3 -6.34 -5.22 -6.70
C LYS A 3 -5.00 -4.75 -6.14
N ASN A 4 -4.74 -5.03 -4.86
CA ASN A 4 -3.52 -4.60 -4.15
C ASN A 4 -2.28 -5.45 -4.50
N SER A 5 -2.42 -6.47 -5.36
CA SER A 5 -1.28 -7.26 -5.84
C SER A 5 -1.49 -7.75 -7.27
N ILE A 6 -0.38 -7.88 -7.99
CA ILE A 6 -0.32 -8.48 -9.31
C ILE A 6 0.48 -9.77 -9.16
N ARG A 7 -0.11 -10.90 -9.56
CA ARG A 7 0.61 -12.18 -9.61
C ARG A 7 1.21 -12.34 -11.00
N LEU A 8 2.53 -12.46 -11.06
CA LEU A 8 3.27 -12.66 -12.30
C LEU A 8 3.72 -14.11 -12.40
N ARG A 9 3.48 -14.72 -13.56
CA ARG A 9 3.87 -16.11 -13.83
C ARG A 9 5.35 -16.15 -14.26
N PRO A 10 6.17 -17.05 -13.69
CA PRO A 10 7.51 -17.34 -14.22
C PRO A 10 7.46 -17.89 -15.67
N GLY A 11 8.60 -17.90 -16.35
CA GLY A 11 8.74 -18.27 -17.76
C GLY A 11 8.21 -17.22 -18.74
N LEU A 12 7.93 -16.01 -18.25
CA LEU A 12 7.41 -14.90 -19.05
C LEU A 12 8.17 -13.59 -18.77
N ALA A 13 8.25 -12.76 -19.80
CA ALA A 13 8.58 -11.35 -19.70
C ALA A 13 7.28 -10.54 -19.63
N HIS A 14 7.00 -9.99 -18.46
CA HIS A 14 5.85 -9.13 -18.20
C HIS A 14 6.19 -7.68 -18.46
N THR A 15 5.32 -6.98 -19.18
CA THR A 15 5.33 -5.52 -19.28
C THR A 15 4.12 -4.98 -18.54
N ILE A 16 4.40 -4.20 -17.50
CA ILE A 16 3.42 -3.48 -16.69
C ILE A 16 3.43 -2.04 -17.19
N THR A 17 2.35 -1.65 -17.85
CA THR A 17 2.17 -0.28 -18.32
C THR A 17 1.22 0.43 -17.38
N TYR A 18 1.65 1.52 -16.76
CA TYR A 18 0.80 2.27 -15.82
C TYR A 18 0.47 3.67 -16.34
N ARG A 19 -0.69 4.17 -15.95
CA ARG A 19 -1.07 5.59 -16.07
C ARG A 19 -1.13 6.20 -14.67
N LYS A 20 -0.83 7.48 -14.52
CA LYS A 20 -0.99 8.18 -13.24
C LYS A 20 -2.27 8.99 -13.27
N SER A 21 -3.18 8.70 -12.33
CA SER A 21 -4.40 9.49 -12.12
C SER A 21 -4.41 10.04 -10.70
N GLN A 22 -4.89 11.27 -10.53
CA GLN A 22 -4.99 11.94 -9.24
C GLN A 22 -6.39 12.50 -9.06
N THR A 23 -6.98 12.23 -7.90
CA THR A 23 -8.24 12.84 -7.48
C THR A 23 -7.98 13.72 -6.28
N VAL A 24 -8.45 14.96 -6.32
CA VAL A 24 -8.29 15.95 -5.24
C VAL A 24 -9.66 16.48 -4.85
N PHE A 25 -10.03 16.23 -3.59
CA PHE A 25 -11.23 16.73 -2.95
C PHE A 25 -10.93 18.00 -2.16
N LEU A 26 -11.95 18.84 -2.00
CA LEU A 26 -11.89 19.98 -1.11
C LEU A 26 -12.07 19.50 0.34
N PRO A 27 -11.25 19.96 1.30
CA PRO A 27 -11.42 19.60 2.70
C PRO A 27 -12.71 20.19 3.28
N LYS A 28 -12.94 19.98 4.58
CA LYS A 28 -14.06 20.59 5.29
C LYS A 28 -14.11 22.11 5.02
N PRO A 29 -15.31 22.67 4.78
CA PRO A 29 -16.64 22.07 4.97
C PRO A 29 -17.18 21.23 3.80
N TYR A 30 -16.49 21.16 2.66
CA TYR A 30 -17.04 20.56 1.43
C TYR A 30 -17.06 19.04 1.45
N THR A 31 -16.01 18.41 1.95
CA THR A 31 -15.91 16.94 2.07
C THR A 31 -15.19 16.59 3.36
N ASN A 32 -15.64 15.53 4.03
CA ASN A 32 -15.01 15.04 5.25
C ASN A 32 -13.75 14.24 4.90
N CYS A 33 -12.70 14.92 4.44
CA CYS A 33 -11.41 14.33 4.12
C CYS A 33 -10.29 15.07 4.87
N THR A 34 -9.11 14.46 4.95
CA THR A 34 -7.92 15.08 5.54
C THR A 34 -6.68 14.96 4.65
N THR A 35 -5.80 15.94 4.75
CA THR A 35 -4.40 15.86 4.29
C THR A 35 -3.41 15.79 5.45
N GLU A 36 -3.90 15.98 6.67
CA GLU A 36 -3.08 16.05 7.86
C GLU A 36 -2.73 14.66 8.36
N VAL A 37 -1.44 14.44 8.57
CA VAL A 37 -0.96 13.28 9.33
C VAL A 37 -1.18 13.58 10.79
N GLY A 38 -2.11 12.90 11.44
CA GLY A 38 -2.31 12.99 12.88
C GLY A 38 -1.00 12.74 13.64
N ARG A 39 -0.83 13.40 14.79
CA ARG A 39 0.42 13.37 15.58
C ARG A 39 0.95 11.94 15.81
N ASN A 40 0.04 11.00 16.05
CA ASN A 40 0.36 9.62 16.37
C ASN A 40 0.85 8.84 15.14
N LEU A 41 0.20 9.03 13.99
CA LEU A 41 0.68 8.49 12.71
C LEU A 41 2.05 9.07 12.35
N ARG A 42 2.27 10.36 12.61
CA ARG A 42 3.57 11.00 12.37
C ARG A 42 4.67 10.37 13.21
N HIS A 43 4.41 10.10 14.49
CA HIS A 43 5.39 9.43 15.35
C HIS A 43 5.72 8.02 14.87
N ILE A 44 4.71 7.25 14.43
CA ILE A 44 4.92 5.94 13.79
C ILE A 44 5.79 6.09 12.54
N TYR A 45 5.54 7.10 11.71
CA TYR A 45 6.37 7.37 10.54
C TYR A 45 7.81 7.74 10.91
N GLU A 46 8.02 8.54 11.96
CA GLU A 46 9.35 8.92 12.46
C GLU A 46 10.15 7.75 13.06
N VAL A 47 9.45 6.77 13.63
CA VAL A 47 10.08 5.59 14.22
C VAL A 47 10.39 4.52 13.17
N ILE A 48 9.52 4.36 12.17
CA ILE A 48 9.65 3.32 11.14
C ILE A 48 10.49 3.76 9.96
N PHE A 49 10.31 5.02 9.54
CA PHE A 49 11.04 5.59 8.42
C PHE A 49 12.11 6.53 8.97
N ASP A 50 13.19 6.68 8.21
CA ASP A 50 14.24 7.68 8.50
C ASP A 50 13.59 9.04 8.88
N PRO A 51 13.99 9.70 9.98
CA PRO A 51 13.44 10.99 10.40
C PRO A 51 13.41 12.05 9.28
N HIS A 52 14.33 11.98 8.32
CA HIS A 52 14.36 12.84 7.13
C HIS A 52 13.25 12.50 6.13
N LEU A 53 12.90 11.22 5.99
CA LEU A 53 11.79 10.75 5.17
C LEU A 53 10.44 10.95 5.87
N ALA A 54 10.39 10.80 7.19
CA ALA A 54 9.17 10.95 8.00
C ALA A 54 8.48 12.30 7.81
N ARG A 55 9.26 13.38 7.61
CA ARG A 55 8.73 14.72 7.33
C ARG A 55 8.08 14.86 5.95
N GLN A 56 8.37 13.95 5.02
CA GLN A 56 7.82 13.94 3.67
C GLN A 56 6.64 12.99 3.53
N VAL A 57 6.28 12.25 4.58
CA VAL A 57 5.22 11.25 4.49
C VAL A 57 3.85 11.93 4.52
N ALA A 58 3.09 11.69 3.46
CA ALA A 58 1.69 12.10 3.38
C ALA A 58 0.80 11.12 4.15
N TYR A 59 -0.37 11.59 4.58
CA TYR A 59 -1.37 10.73 5.21
C TYR A 59 -1.75 9.56 4.28
N SER A 60 -1.75 8.34 4.82
CA SER A 60 -2.14 7.11 4.13
C SER A 60 -3.39 6.53 4.76
N GLU A 61 -4.52 6.54 4.04
CA GLU A 61 -5.77 5.94 4.53
C GLU A 61 -5.60 4.44 4.79
N ALA A 62 -4.95 3.73 3.86
CA ALA A 62 -4.63 2.31 4.01
C ALA A 62 -3.81 2.03 5.27
N LEU A 63 -2.78 2.85 5.55
CA LEU A 63 -1.97 2.66 6.76
C LEU A 63 -2.78 2.95 8.03
N CYS A 64 -3.64 3.97 8.01
CA CYS A 64 -4.51 4.26 9.15
C CYS A 64 -5.42 3.08 9.48
N TYR A 65 -6.02 2.46 8.45
CA TYR A 65 -6.85 1.28 8.63
C TYR A 65 -6.05 0.06 9.10
N GLU A 66 -4.84 -0.18 8.57
CA GLU A 66 -3.98 -1.25 9.07
C GLU A 66 -3.61 -1.08 10.54
N LEU A 67 -3.32 0.16 10.97
CA LEU A 67 -2.98 0.46 12.36
C LEU A 67 -4.18 0.32 13.32
N CYS A 68 -5.38 0.73 12.92
CA CYS A 68 -6.58 0.52 13.75
C CYS A 68 -6.94 -0.98 13.83
N GLU A 69 -6.74 -1.76 12.76
CA GLU A 69 -6.89 -3.21 12.79
C GLU A 69 -5.93 -3.83 13.81
N GLN A 70 -4.65 -3.42 13.82
CA GLN A 70 -3.69 -3.91 14.82
C GLN A 70 -4.06 -3.53 16.24
N ALA A 71 -4.57 -2.31 16.46
CA ALA A 71 -5.08 -1.90 17.76
C ALA A 71 -6.23 -2.80 18.24
N TYR A 72 -7.16 -3.15 17.34
CA TYR A 72 -8.21 -4.09 17.65
C TYR A 72 -7.68 -5.49 17.98
N ILE A 73 -6.81 -6.04 17.14
CA ILE A 73 -6.20 -7.36 17.35
C ILE A 73 -5.48 -7.42 18.69
N PHE A 74 -4.66 -6.41 18.99
CA PHE A 74 -3.93 -6.32 20.25
C PHE A 74 -4.89 -6.24 21.45
N SER A 75 -6.00 -5.51 21.35
CA SER A 75 -7.00 -5.46 22.43
C SER A 75 -7.67 -6.80 22.73
N GLN A 76 -7.75 -7.70 21.75
CA GLN A 76 -8.40 -9.01 21.89
C GLN A 76 -7.42 -10.12 22.26
N CYS A 77 -6.18 -10.04 21.76
CA CYS A 77 -5.24 -11.16 21.76
C CYS A 77 -3.88 -10.82 22.42
N SER A 78 -3.65 -9.57 22.84
CA SER A 78 -2.39 -9.10 23.46
C SER A 78 -1.12 -9.31 22.60
N CYS A 79 -1.29 -9.51 21.30
CA CYS A 79 -0.22 -9.68 20.32
C CYS A 79 -0.57 -8.96 19.01
N ILE A 80 0.40 -8.79 18.11
CA ILE A 80 0.20 -8.21 16.78
C ILE A 80 0.55 -9.18 15.65
N LEU A 81 -0.16 -9.08 14.54
CA LEU A 81 0.22 -9.78 13.33
C LEU A 81 1.37 -9.02 12.65
N PRO A 82 2.43 -9.71 12.19
CA PRO A 82 3.49 -9.06 11.44
C PRO A 82 2.92 -8.49 10.14
N ILE A 83 2.90 -7.16 10.02
CA ILE A 83 2.61 -6.48 8.75
C ILE A 83 3.97 -6.09 8.14
N PRO A 84 4.14 -6.17 6.81
CA PRO A 84 5.26 -5.50 6.16
C PRO A 84 5.36 -4.05 6.69
N PHE A 85 6.56 -3.64 7.09
CA PHE A 85 6.92 -2.32 7.65
C PHE A 85 6.55 -2.03 9.12
N LEU A 86 5.68 -2.81 9.77
CA LEU A 86 5.22 -2.57 11.15
C LEU A 86 5.40 -3.83 12.01
N MET A 87 6.59 -4.01 12.57
CA MET A 87 6.88 -5.27 13.28
C MET A 87 6.49 -5.28 14.76
N ARG A 88 6.32 -4.13 15.43
CA ARG A 88 6.18 -4.07 16.90
C ARG A 88 5.29 -2.97 17.48
N TYR A 89 4.64 -2.13 16.67
CA TYR A 89 3.98 -0.93 17.20
C TYR A 89 2.45 -1.02 17.12
N VAL A 90 1.79 -0.74 18.25
CA VAL A 90 0.34 -0.65 18.38
C VAL A 90 -0.04 0.73 18.86
N PHE A 91 -1.14 1.27 18.35
CA PHE A 91 -1.70 2.50 18.84
C PHE A 91 -2.80 2.23 19.87
N SER A 92 -2.67 2.78 21.08
CA SER A 92 -3.76 2.78 22.06
C SER A 92 -4.76 3.89 21.69
N LEU A 93 -6.00 3.50 21.38
CA LEU A 93 -7.08 4.44 21.05
C LEU A 93 -7.43 5.38 22.21
N ASP A 94 -7.20 4.93 23.45
CA ASP A 94 -7.62 5.64 24.67
C ASP A 94 -6.59 6.65 25.16
N HIS A 95 -5.29 6.40 24.92
CA HIS A 95 -4.21 7.15 25.56
C HIS A 95 -3.33 7.96 24.60
N ASP A 96 -3.61 7.92 23.30
CA ASP A 96 -2.75 8.54 22.28
C ASP A 96 -1.27 8.09 22.38
N GLN A 97 -1.03 6.89 22.90
CA GLN A 97 0.31 6.35 23.15
C GLN A 97 0.65 5.22 22.19
N LEU A 98 1.93 5.20 21.80
CA LEU A 98 2.53 4.13 21.04
C LEU A 98 2.96 3.02 22.01
N LEU A 99 2.39 1.83 21.85
CA LEU A 99 2.76 0.65 22.62
C LEU A 99 3.67 -0.24 21.77
N ILE A 100 4.68 -0.83 22.41
CA ILE A 100 5.50 -1.86 21.81
C ILE A 100 4.88 -3.21 22.17
N ALA A 101 4.38 -3.93 21.17
CA ALA A 101 3.75 -5.23 21.33
C ALA A 101 4.60 -6.33 20.70
N ASN A 102 4.54 -7.52 21.28
CA ASN A 102 5.16 -8.71 20.72
C ASN A 102 4.35 -9.22 19.52
N SER A 103 5.05 -9.71 18.50
CA SER A 103 4.43 -10.44 17.40
C SER A 103 3.78 -11.72 17.91
N CYS A 104 2.58 -12.05 17.42
CA CYS A 104 1.95 -13.34 17.70
C CYS A 104 2.88 -14.47 17.24
N ILE A 105 3.08 -15.47 18.09
CA ILE A 105 3.97 -16.59 17.78
C ILE A 105 3.29 -17.45 16.70
N PRO A 106 3.94 -17.70 15.55
CA PRO A 106 3.40 -18.59 14.54
C PRO A 106 3.18 -19.97 15.18
N THR A 107 2.03 -20.60 14.93
CA THR A 107 1.60 -21.91 15.48
C THR A 107 0.96 -21.93 16.87
N THR A 108 0.65 -20.79 17.50
CA THR A 108 -0.02 -20.77 18.81
C THR A 108 -1.50 -20.42 18.72
N LEU A 109 -2.21 -20.61 19.83
CA LEU A 109 -3.57 -20.11 20.05
C LEU A 109 -3.68 -18.59 19.77
N GLU A 110 -2.58 -17.84 19.96
CA GLU A 110 -2.52 -16.40 19.77
C GLU A 110 -2.65 -16.01 18.29
N GLU A 111 -2.02 -16.75 17.38
CA GLU A 111 -2.16 -16.51 15.92
C GLU A 111 -3.61 -16.75 15.48
N ASN A 112 -4.23 -17.84 15.94
CA ASN A 112 -5.63 -18.12 15.65
C ASN A 112 -6.57 -17.04 16.21
N CYS A 113 -6.30 -16.54 17.42
CA CYS A 113 -7.02 -15.41 18.00
C CYS A 113 -6.88 -14.18 17.08
N ALA A 114 -5.65 -13.83 16.70
CA ALA A 114 -5.36 -12.64 15.92
C ALA A 114 -5.98 -12.69 14.51
N LEU A 115 -5.92 -13.84 13.83
CA LEU A 115 -6.58 -14.05 12.54
C LEU A 115 -8.11 -13.95 12.65
N THR A 116 -8.70 -14.51 13.72
CA THR A 116 -10.14 -14.42 13.98
C THR A 116 -10.56 -12.99 14.27
N ALA A 117 -9.79 -12.27 15.09
CA ALA A 117 -10.03 -10.86 15.40
C ALA A 117 -9.94 -10.00 14.13
N ARG A 118 -8.92 -10.23 13.29
CA ARG A 118 -8.78 -9.54 12.00
C ARG A 118 -9.98 -9.78 11.08
N GLN A 119 -10.42 -11.02 10.93
CA GLN A 119 -11.61 -11.34 10.14
C GLN A 119 -12.86 -10.66 10.72
N LYS A 120 -13.01 -10.66 12.05
CA LYS A 120 -14.15 -10.06 12.74
C LYS A 120 -14.25 -8.55 12.50
N ILE A 121 -13.15 -7.80 12.57
CA ILE A 121 -13.17 -6.35 12.28
C ILE A 121 -13.36 -6.07 10.79
N ALA A 122 -12.74 -6.85 9.90
CA ALA A 122 -12.89 -6.67 8.46
C ALA A 122 -14.32 -6.93 7.96
N LEU A 123 -15.04 -7.87 8.60
CA LEU A 123 -16.41 -8.24 8.21
C LEU A 123 -17.50 -7.42 8.93
N ASN A 124 -17.16 -6.70 10.01
CA ASN A 124 -18.13 -5.92 10.78
C ASN A 124 -17.92 -4.41 10.61
N ALA A 125 -18.73 -3.80 9.73
CA ALA A 125 -18.65 -2.38 9.43
C ALA A 125 -18.86 -1.47 10.65
N SER A 126 -19.72 -1.85 11.61
CA SER A 126 -19.95 -1.09 12.84
C SER A 126 -18.71 -1.10 13.75
N LEU A 127 -18.10 -2.28 13.89
CA LEU A 127 -16.88 -2.45 14.66
C LEU A 127 -15.72 -1.66 14.03
N MET A 128 -15.57 -1.76 12.70
CA MET A 128 -14.59 -0.98 11.95
C MET A 128 -14.83 0.53 12.09
N ALA A 129 -16.08 1.00 11.98
CA ALA A 129 -16.41 2.42 12.16
C ALA A 129 -16.09 2.91 13.59
N THR A 130 -16.24 2.06 14.60
CA THR A 130 -15.94 2.40 16.00
C THR A 130 -14.42 2.49 16.23
N TRP A 131 -13.69 1.42 15.88
CA TRP A 131 -12.24 1.30 16.12
C TRP A 131 -11.40 2.18 15.18
N CYS A 132 -11.89 2.44 13.97
CA CYS A 132 -11.21 3.22 12.94
C CYS A 132 -11.89 4.59 12.70
N SER A 133 -12.67 5.07 13.67
CA SER A 133 -13.37 6.37 13.60
C SER A 133 -12.46 7.57 13.32
N ARG A 134 -11.17 7.46 13.68
CA ARG A 134 -10.15 8.49 13.46
C ARG A 134 -9.53 8.46 12.05
N CYS A 135 -9.81 7.42 11.25
CA CYS A 135 -9.32 7.31 9.88
C CYS A 135 -10.26 8.05 8.93
N ALA A 136 -10.01 9.34 8.74
CA ALA A 136 -10.71 10.14 7.74
C ALA A 136 -10.16 9.83 6.33
N PRO A 137 -10.99 9.83 5.28
CA PRO A 137 -10.51 9.58 3.92
C PRO A 137 -9.53 10.66 3.46
N GLN A 138 -8.62 10.29 2.57
CA GLN A 138 -7.65 11.24 2.00
C GLN A 138 -8.31 12.29 1.12
N CYS A 139 -7.95 13.57 1.27
CA CYS A 139 -8.37 14.58 0.30
C CYS A 139 -7.64 14.46 -1.05
N LYS A 140 -6.48 13.79 -1.07
CA LYS A 140 -5.70 13.59 -2.30
C LYS A 140 -5.39 12.13 -2.48
N HIS A 141 -5.99 11.53 -3.50
CA HIS A 141 -5.80 10.14 -3.85
C HIS A 141 -5.03 10.03 -5.16
N THR A 142 -4.00 9.18 -5.21
CA THR A 142 -3.26 8.88 -6.45
C THR A 142 -3.48 7.42 -6.80
N GLN A 143 -3.95 7.18 -8.02
CA GLN A 143 -4.20 5.84 -8.56
C GLN A 143 -3.26 5.56 -9.72
N PHE A 144 -2.92 4.29 -9.87
CA PHE A 144 -2.13 3.78 -10.97
C PHE A 144 -2.92 2.71 -11.72
N PRO A 145 -3.83 3.07 -12.64
CA PRO A 145 -4.42 2.11 -13.56
C PRO A 145 -3.30 1.38 -14.31
N ILE A 146 -3.34 0.05 -14.27
CA ILE A 146 -2.33 -0.82 -14.85
C ILE A 146 -2.91 -1.61 -16.02
N ASP A 147 -2.16 -1.67 -17.11
CA ASP A 147 -2.35 -2.56 -18.23
C ASP A 147 -1.21 -3.60 -18.18
N LEU A 148 -1.57 -4.88 -18.27
CA LEU A 148 -0.63 -5.99 -18.18
C LEU A 148 -0.52 -6.71 -19.50
N SER A 149 0.71 -6.94 -19.95
CA SER A 149 1.02 -7.79 -21.10
C SER A 149 2.20 -8.70 -20.77
N ALA A 150 2.27 -9.85 -21.42
CA ALA A 150 3.34 -10.82 -21.19
C ALA A 150 3.70 -11.56 -22.47
N LEU A 151 4.98 -11.90 -22.61
CA LEU A 151 5.51 -12.71 -23.70
C LEU A 151 6.36 -13.85 -23.15
N PRO A 152 6.41 -15.01 -23.82
CA PRO A 152 7.31 -16.10 -23.44
C PRO A 152 8.76 -15.63 -23.35
N ALA A 153 9.41 -15.87 -22.22
CA ALA A 153 10.81 -15.55 -22.00
C ALA A 153 11.43 -16.45 -20.91
N PRO A 154 12.70 -16.83 -21.01
CA PRO A 154 13.66 -16.38 -22.00
C PRO A 154 13.53 -17.15 -23.32
N THR A 155 13.90 -16.50 -24.42
CA THR A 155 13.98 -17.16 -25.73
C THR A 155 15.07 -18.24 -25.73
N ALA A 156 14.96 -19.23 -26.63
CA ALA A 156 15.96 -20.29 -26.75
C ALA A 156 17.39 -19.74 -26.97
N GLN A 157 17.52 -18.67 -27.75
CA GLN A 157 18.81 -18.01 -27.99
C GLN A 157 19.39 -17.37 -26.72
N GLN A 158 18.55 -16.73 -25.90
CA GLN A 158 18.97 -16.17 -24.62
C GLN A 158 19.40 -17.25 -23.63
N LYS A 159 18.63 -18.34 -23.54
CA LYS A 159 18.98 -19.51 -22.73
C LYS A 159 20.35 -20.06 -23.11
N ALA A 160 20.60 -20.26 -24.41
CA ALA A 160 21.88 -20.75 -24.90
C ALA A 160 23.04 -19.81 -24.57
N SER A 161 22.85 -18.49 -24.73
CA SER A 161 23.84 -17.47 -24.38
C SER A 161 24.17 -17.49 -22.89
N TRP A 162 23.16 -17.52 -22.03
CA TRP A 162 23.35 -17.40 -20.57
C TRP A 162 23.82 -18.68 -19.92
N LYS A 163 23.58 -19.86 -20.52
CA LYS A 163 23.94 -21.15 -19.94
C LYS A 163 25.42 -21.21 -19.55
N ASN A 164 26.31 -20.79 -20.45
CA ASN A 164 27.75 -20.80 -20.18
C ASN A 164 28.13 -19.77 -19.11
N ASP A 165 27.53 -18.58 -19.15
CA ASP A 165 27.82 -17.53 -18.17
C ASP A 165 27.34 -17.90 -16.77
N LEU A 166 26.14 -18.48 -16.65
CA LEU A 166 25.57 -18.92 -15.37
C LEU A 166 26.31 -20.11 -14.76
N LEU A 167 26.75 -21.06 -15.60
CA LEU A 167 27.48 -22.24 -15.14
C LEU A 167 28.94 -21.97 -14.81
N LYS A 168 29.59 -20.99 -15.48
CA LYS A 168 31.02 -20.69 -15.29
C LYS A 168 31.28 -19.57 -14.29
N ASN A 169 30.45 -18.53 -14.29
CA ASN A 169 30.74 -17.32 -13.53
C ASN A 169 30.10 -17.30 -12.14
N HIS A 170 29.53 -18.43 -11.67
CA HIS A 170 28.86 -18.60 -10.38
C HIS A 170 28.35 -17.27 -9.85
N PHE A 171 27.21 -16.78 -10.38
CA PHE A 171 26.48 -15.79 -9.60
C PHE A 171 26.36 -16.37 -8.19
N ASN A 172 26.63 -15.55 -7.17
CA ASN A 172 26.80 -15.91 -5.77
C ASN A 172 25.50 -16.47 -5.16
N MET A 173 25.00 -17.54 -5.75
CA MET A 173 23.66 -18.12 -5.65
C MET A 173 23.86 -19.63 -5.56
N SER A 174 23.26 -20.25 -4.56
CA SER A 174 23.23 -21.70 -4.46
C SER A 174 22.35 -22.26 -5.58
N LEU A 175 22.97 -22.93 -6.54
CA LEU A 175 22.25 -23.64 -7.61
C LEU A 175 21.90 -25.07 -7.17
N PRO A 176 20.76 -25.62 -7.63
CA PRO A 176 20.47 -27.05 -7.47
C PRO A 176 21.59 -27.93 -8.04
N HIS A 177 21.84 -29.08 -7.41
CA HIS A 177 22.91 -30.00 -7.82
C HIS A 177 22.76 -30.52 -9.27
N ASP A 178 21.53 -30.60 -9.77
CA ASP A 178 21.17 -31.06 -11.11
C ASP A 178 20.88 -29.91 -12.09
N PHE A 179 21.19 -28.66 -11.73
CA PHE A 179 20.89 -27.47 -12.53
C PHE A 179 21.43 -27.53 -13.95
N ALA A 180 22.64 -28.05 -14.16
CA ALA A 180 23.24 -28.14 -15.49
C ALA A 180 22.50 -29.12 -16.41
N ALA A 181 22.01 -30.24 -15.85
CA ALA A 181 21.27 -31.27 -16.58
C ALA A 181 19.83 -30.81 -16.89
N ASN A 182 19.21 -30.08 -15.97
CA ASN A 182 17.82 -29.61 -16.04
C ASN A 182 17.69 -28.11 -16.34
N TYR A 183 18.71 -27.51 -16.96
CA TYR A 183 18.83 -26.07 -17.14
C TYR A 183 17.58 -25.43 -17.75
N ASP A 184 17.08 -25.98 -18.86
CA ASP A 184 15.94 -25.39 -19.57
C ASP A 184 14.66 -25.42 -18.74
N ALA A 185 14.40 -26.51 -18.02
CA ALA A 185 13.26 -26.65 -17.13
C ALA A 185 13.34 -25.67 -15.94
N TYR A 186 14.53 -25.50 -15.36
CA TYR A 186 14.74 -24.50 -14.30
C TYR A 186 14.57 -23.07 -14.80
N MET A 187 15.04 -22.75 -16.01
CA MET A 187 14.85 -21.44 -16.60
C MET A 187 13.36 -21.17 -16.86
N ASP A 188 12.60 -22.14 -17.38
CA ASP A 188 11.16 -21.97 -17.62
C ASP A 188 10.35 -21.83 -16.32
N ALA A 189 10.75 -22.52 -15.26
CA ALA A 189 10.06 -22.49 -13.97
C ALA A 189 10.41 -21.27 -13.11
N SER A 190 11.59 -20.69 -13.28
CA SER A 190 12.14 -19.69 -12.33
C SER A 190 12.45 -18.34 -12.96
N TYR A 191 12.59 -18.24 -14.28
CA TYR A 191 12.88 -16.96 -14.93
C TYR A 191 11.67 -16.03 -14.86
N LEU A 192 11.88 -14.79 -14.43
CA LEU A 192 10.87 -13.75 -14.47
C LEU A 192 11.53 -12.45 -14.90
N ARG A 193 11.01 -11.85 -15.98
CA ARG A 193 11.38 -10.48 -16.35
C ARG A 193 10.19 -9.58 -16.14
N VAL A 194 10.40 -8.46 -15.46
CA VAL A 194 9.37 -7.44 -15.24
C VAL A 194 9.88 -6.13 -15.78
N THR A 195 9.13 -5.54 -16.71
CA THR A 195 9.40 -4.21 -17.25
C THR A 195 8.26 -3.29 -16.86
N VAL A 196 8.54 -2.21 -16.14
CA VAL A 196 7.53 -1.24 -15.71
C VAL A 196 7.69 0.02 -16.55
N THR A 197 6.63 0.42 -17.25
CA THR A 197 6.64 1.55 -18.19
C THR A 197 5.50 2.51 -17.89
N CYS A 198 5.74 3.80 -18.02
CA CYS A 198 4.68 4.81 -17.97
C CYS A 198 4.04 4.90 -19.36
N ALA A 199 2.73 4.72 -19.46
CA ALA A 199 2.02 4.78 -20.74
C ALA A 199 2.05 6.18 -21.36
N SER A 200 2.17 7.20 -20.53
CA SER A 200 2.09 8.60 -20.93
C SER A 200 2.79 9.48 -19.89
N PRO A 201 3.47 10.57 -20.29
CA PRO A 201 4.01 11.55 -19.34
C PRO A 201 2.92 12.36 -18.63
N TYR A 202 1.68 12.34 -19.13
CA TYR A 202 0.58 13.12 -18.59
C TYR A 202 -0.04 12.47 -17.34
N VAL A 203 -0.44 13.33 -16.41
CA VAL A 203 -1.15 12.94 -15.19
C VAL A 203 -2.60 13.39 -15.30
N THR A 204 -3.53 12.44 -15.37
CA THR A 204 -4.96 12.75 -15.33
C THR A 204 -5.31 13.27 -13.94
N THR A 205 -5.92 14.45 -13.86
CA THR A 205 -6.22 15.09 -12.57
C THR A 205 -7.69 15.46 -12.49
N HIS A 206 -8.41 14.89 -11.54
CA HIS A 206 -9.79 15.22 -11.20
C HIS A 206 -9.80 16.08 -9.94
N LYS A 207 -10.13 17.36 -10.06
CA LYS A 207 -10.20 18.30 -8.93
C LYS A 207 -11.65 18.69 -8.66
N GLN A 208 -12.07 18.54 -7.42
CA GLN A 208 -13.28 19.18 -6.93
C GLN A 208 -13.04 20.69 -6.86
N GLN A 209 -13.98 21.46 -7.41
CA GLN A 209 -13.95 22.93 -7.37
C GLN A 209 -15.23 23.42 -6.68
N ALA A 210 -15.10 24.45 -5.86
CA ALA A 210 -16.25 25.08 -5.24
C ALA A 210 -17.04 25.83 -6.31
N LYS A 211 -18.34 25.59 -6.39
CA LYS A 211 -19.22 26.24 -7.40
C LYS A 211 -19.36 27.74 -7.15
N LEU A 212 -19.32 28.13 -5.88
CA LEU A 212 -19.38 29.53 -5.43
C LEU A 212 -18.14 29.81 -4.61
N THR A 213 -17.49 30.92 -4.89
CA THR A 213 -16.43 31.42 -4.03
C THR A 213 -17.01 32.29 -2.92
N LEU A 214 -16.20 32.56 -1.89
CA LEU A 214 -16.57 33.47 -0.81
C LEU A 214 -16.93 34.87 -1.35
N ILE A 215 -16.20 35.30 -2.39
CA ILE A 215 -16.38 36.61 -3.05
C ILE A 215 -17.74 36.67 -3.74
N ASP A 216 -18.14 35.60 -4.46
CA ASP A 216 -19.45 35.54 -5.11
C ASP A 216 -20.58 35.61 -4.08
N THR A 217 -20.40 34.93 -2.96
CA THR A 217 -21.39 34.92 -1.87
C THR A 217 -21.53 36.29 -1.22
N PHE A 218 -20.41 36.95 -0.88
CA PHE A 218 -20.43 38.29 -0.29
C PHE A 218 -20.91 39.36 -1.25
N SER A 219 -20.55 39.27 -2.54
CA SER A 219 -21.01 40.21 -3.55
C SER A 219 -22.52 40.08 -3.77
N ALA A 220 -23.07 38.86 -3.77
CA ALA A 220 -24.50 38.63 -3.86
C ALA A 220 -25.26 39.16 -2.63
N ILE A 221 -24.75 38.89 -1.42
CA ILE A 221 -25.34 39.42 -0.18
C ILE A 221 -25.27 40.95 -0.15
N GLY A 222 -24.11 41.53 -0.49
CA GLY A 222 -23.92 42.98 -0.54
C GLY A 222 -24.80 43.66 -1.58
N GLY A 223 -24.95 43.05 -2.76
CA GLY A 223 -25.86 43.52 -3.80
C GLY A 223 -27.33 43.44 -3.38
N GLN A 224 -27.76 42.36 -2.70
CA GLN A 224 -29.12 42.24 -2.17
C GLN A 224 -29.39 43.18 -0.98
N THR A 225 -28.39 43.43 -0.13
CA THR A 225 -28.53 44.34 1.02
C THR A 225 -28.54 45.81 0.57
N GLY A 226 -27.88 46.11 -0.55
CA GLY A 226 -27.87 47.45 -1.14
C GLY A 226 -29.11 47.79 -1.97
N LEU A 227 -29.88 46.78 -2.38
CA LEU A 227 -31.20 46.92 -3.03
C LEU A 227 -32.30 47.18 -1.99
#